data_AF-A0AAE7CT99-F1
#
_entry.id   AF-A0AAE7CT99-F1
#
_cell.length_a   1.000
_cell.length_b   1.000
_cell.length_c   1.000
_cell.angle_alpha   90.00
_cell.angle_beta   90.00
_cell.angle_gamma   90.00
#
_symmetry.space_group_name_H-M   'P 1'
#
loop_
_entity.id
_entity.type
_entity.pdbx_description
1 polymer ?
#
loop_
_entity_poly.entity_id
_entity_poly.type
_entity_poly.pdbx_seq_one_letter_code
_entity_poly.pdbx_strand_id
1 'polypeptide(L)'
;MSVEQAQRTVNQLNKDMASLDKKMADLVKKEADKTNKIGTTQRSITKNTSASMLKTKARQIELYLKELVRVLSDKADINKKMADKRKKLSDATLKLQKEESTRTKNLY
;
A
#
# COMPACT_ATOMS: atom_id res chain seq x y z
N MET A 1 -17.12 26.97 1.88
CA MET A 1 -17.90 25.74 2.17
C MET A 1 -18.47 25.89 3.57
N SER A 2 -19.47 25.10 3.97
CA SER A 2 -19.76 25.00 5.40
C SER A 2 -18.65 24.17 6.07
N VAL A 3 -18.27 24.52 7.30
CA VAL A 3 -17.28 23.78 8.11
C VAL A 3 -17.63 22.28 8.16
N GLU A 4 -18.92 21.95 8.21
CA GLU A 4 -19.40 20.56 8.17
C GLU A 4 -19.08 19.83 6.86
N GLN A 5 -19.12 20.53 5.71
CA GLN A 5 -18.78 19.95 4.41
C GLN A 5 -17.27 19.68 4.30
N ALA A 6 -16.45 20.59 4.83
CA ALA A 6 -15.01 20.40 4.92
C ALA A 6 -14.68 19.21 5.86
N GLN A 7 -15.34 19.12 7.01
CA GLN A 7 -15.15 18.03 7.97
C GLN A 7 -15.55 16.67 7.38
N ARG A 8 -16.69 16.59 6.68
CA ARG A 8 -17.11 15.37 5.95
C ARG A 8 -16.07 14.95 4.92
N THR A 9 -15.48 15.91 4.20
CA THR A 9 -14.44 15.65 3.20
C THR A 9 -13.18 15.08 3.83
N VAL A 10 -12.70 15.67 4.94
CA VAL A 10 -11.55 15.18 5.70
C VAL A 10 -11.82 13.76 6.23
N ASN A 11 -13.00 13.52 6.81
CA ASN A 11 -13.39 12.21 7.31
C ASN A 11 -13.43 11.14 6.21
N GLN A 12 -13.94 11.48 5.02
CA GLN A 12 -13.95 10.58 3.88
C GLN A 12 -12.52 10.27 3.39
N LEU A 13 -11.66 11.28 3.28
CA LEU A 13 -10.27 11.10 2.89
C LEU A 13 -9.48 10.25 3.90
N ASN A 14 -9.76 10.40 5.21
CA ASN A 14 -9.20 9.53 6.25
C ASN A 14 -9.65 8.07 6.10
N LYS A 15 -10.94 7.82 5.83
CA LYS A 15 -11.46 6.47 5.57
C LYS A 15 -10.80 5.84 4.33
N ASP A 16 -10.67 6.61 3.26
CA ASP A 16 -10.01 6.17 2.03
C ASP A 16 -8.53 5.82 2.30
N MET A 17 -7.82 6.64 3.09
CA MET A 17 -6.44 6.37 3.51
C MET A 17 -6.35 5.07 4.32
N ALA A 18 -7.21 4.88 5.32
CA ALA A 18 -7.21 3.64 6.11
C ALA A 18 -7.48 2.39 5.24
N SER A 19 -8.33 2.51 4.22
CA SER A 19 -8.54 1.44 3.24
C SER A 19 -7.30 1.15 2.41
N LEU A 20 -6.56 2.19 1.99
CA LEU A 20 -5.30 2.04 1.25
C LEU A 20 -4.19 1.45 2.13
N ASP A 21 -4.09 1.85 3.41
CA ASP A 21 -3.14 1.29 4.37
C ASP A 21 -3.41 -0.21 4.59
N LYS A 22 -4.67 -0.62 4.70
CA LYS A 22 -5.05 -2.04 4.79
C LYS A 22 -4.61 -2.82 3.55
N LYS A 23 -4.85 -2.27 2.34
CA LYS A 23 -4.41 -2.88 1.09
C LYS A 23 -2.89 -2.99 1.02
N MET A 24 -2.17 -1.97 1.49
CA MET A 24 -0.71 -1.97 1.56
C MET A 24 -0.21 -3.08 2.49
N ALA A 25 -0.83 -3.24 3.67
CA ALA A 25 -0.50 -4.30 4.61
C ALA A 25 -0.71 -5.70 3.99
N ASP A 26 -1.80 -5.89 3.24
CA ASP A 26 -2.06 -7.16 2.55
C ASP A 26 -1.02 -7.43 1.44
N LEU A 27 -0.58 -6.41 0.72
CA LEU A 27 0.48 -6.55 -0.28
C LEU A 27 1.84 -6.86 0.35
N VAL A 28 2.18 -6.25 1.49
CA VAL A 28 3.39 -6.56 2.26
C VAL A 28 3.37 -8.01 2.76
N LYS A 29 2.22 -8.50 3.24
CA LYS A 29 2.07 -9.93 3.60
C LYS A 29 2.29 -10.85 2.40
N LYS A 30 1.74 -10.51 1.23
CA LYS A 30 1.96 -11.28 -0.01
C LYS A 30 3.41 -11.29 -0.43
N GLU A 31 4.10 -10.14 -0.37
CA GLU A 31 5.53 -10.03 -0.65
C GLU A 31 6.36 -10.95 0.26
N ALA A 32 6.09 -10.91 1.56
CA ALA A 32 6.76 -11.77 2.54
C ALA A 32 6.52 -13.25 2.26
N ASP A 33 5.27 -13.66 1.97
CA ASP A 33 4.94 -15.04 1.61
C ASP A 33 5.71 -15.53 0.38
N LYS A 34 5.75 -14.74 -0.70
CA LYS A 34 6.48 -15.11 -1.93
C LYS A 34 7.99 -15.18 -1.70
N THR A 35 8.53 -14.23 -0.94
CA THR A 35 9.95 -14.21 -0.58
C THR A 35 10.32 -15.44 0.26
N ASN A 36 9.48 -15.81 1.24
CA ASN A 36 9.65 -17.01 2.04
C ASN A 36 9.57 -18.29 1.22
N LYS A 37 8.62 -18.37 0.26
CA LYS A 37 8.50 -19.51 -0.66
C LYS A 37 9.73 -19.64 -1.55
N ILE A 38 10.23 -18.54 -2.11
CA ILE A 38 11.49 -18.53 -2.87
C ILE A 38 12.63 -19.08 -2.01
N GLY A 39 12.84 -18.53 -0.81
CA GLY A 39 13.90 -18.97 0.09
C GLY A 39 13.77 -20.44 0.49
N THR A 40 12.55 -20.92 0.74
CA THR A 40 12.28 -22.32 1.08
C THR A 40 12.56 -23.25 -0.10
N THR A 41 12.07 -22.90 -1.30
CA THR A 41 12.35 -23.68 -2.52
C THR A 41 13.84 -23.70 -2.82
N GLN A 42 14.55 -22.58 -2.64
CA GLN A 42 15.99 -22.50 -2.84
C GLN A 42 16.76 -23.37 -1.83
N ARG A 43 16.41 -23.34 -0.53
CA ARG A 43 17.00 -24.23 0.48
C ARG A 43 16.73 -25.71 0.22
N SER A 44 15.60 -26.04 -0.40
CA SER A 44 15.27 -27.41 -0.76
C SER A 44 16.11 -27.96 -1.93
N ILE A 45 16.84 -27.11 -2.65
CA ILE A 45 17.83 -27.52 -3.64
C ILE A 45 19.09 -27.91 -2.88
N THR A 46 19.27 -29.22 -2.68
CA THR A 46 20.45 -29.82 -2.05
C THR A 46 21.33 -30.52 -3.08
N LYS A 47 22.51 -30.97 -2.66
CA LYS A 47 23.43 -31.79 -3.49
C LYS A 47 22.81 -33.07 -4.08
N ASN A 48 21.71 -33.56 -3.49
CA ASN A 48 21.00 -34.76 -3.94
C ASN A 48 19.85 -34.43 -4.92
N THR A 49 19.65 -33.16 -5.27
CA THR A 49 18.58 -32.75 -6.18
C THR A 49 18.94 -33.15 -7.60
N SER A 50 18.12 -34.00 -8.23
CA SER A 50 18.33 -34.39 -9.61
C SER A 50 18.17 -33.20 -10.57
N ALA A 51 18.74 -33.29 -11.77
CA ALA A 51 18.64 -32.25 -12.79
C ALA A 51 17.19 -31.93 -13.18
N SER A 52 16.31 -32.94 -13.23
CA SER A 52 14.88 -32.75 -13.51
C SER A 52 14.17 -31.98 -12.39
N MET A 53 14.47 -32.32 -11.13
CA MET A 53 13.91 -31.62 -9.96
C MET A 53 14.44 -30.19 -9.85
N LEU A 54 15.72 -29.98 -10.19
CA LEU A 54 16.32 -28.65 -10.24
C LEU A 54 15.59 -27.74 -11.23
N LYS A 55 15.31 -28.23 -12.44
CA LYS A 55 14.56 -27.47 -13.47
C LYS A 55 13.16 -27.10 -12.99
N THR A 56 12.46 -28.02 -12.35
CA THR A 56 11.12 -27.76 -11.79
C THR A 56 11.16 -26.70 -10.68
N LYS A 57 12.10 -26.82 -9.73
CA LYS A 57 12.27 -25.86 -8.63
C LYS A 57 12.70 -24.48 -9.14
N ALA A 58 13.59 -24.42 -10.12
CA ALA A 58 13.99 -23.18 -10.77
C ALA A 58 12.79 -22.46 -11.41
N ARG A 59 11.95 -23.19 -12.15
CA ARG A 59 10.71 -22.64 -12.72
C ARG A 59 9.74 -22.14 -11.64
N GLN A 60 9.63 -22.83 -10.51
CA GLN A 60 8.81 -22.36 -9.38
C GLN A 60 9.35 -21.05 -8.81
N ILE A 61 10.67 -20.92 -8.65
CA ILE A 61 11.32 -19.68 -8.20
C ILE A 61 11.06 -18.55 -9.19
N GLU A 62 11.21 -18.77 -10.50
CA GLU A 62 10.90 -17.78 -11.53
C GLU A 62 9.45 -17.29 -11.48
N LEU A 63 8.50 -18.21 -11.27
CA LEU A 63 7.08 -17.86 -11.11
C LEU A 63 6.85 -16.98 -9.87
N TYR A 64 7.45 -17.34 -8.73
CA TYR A 64 7.34 -16.54 -7.51
C TYR A 64 8.02 -15.17 -7.67
N LEU A 65 9.15 -15.08 -8.36
CA LEU A 65 9.82 -13.81 -8.66
C LEU A 65 8.94 -12.92 -9.54
N LYS A 66 8.28 -13.49 -10.57
CA LYS A 66 7.35 -12.74 -11.42
C LYS A 66 6.16 -12.21 -10.63
N GLU A 67 5.61 -13.01 -9.71
CA GLU A 67 4.56 -12.56 -8.80
C GLU A 67 5.04 -11.48 -7.84
N LEU A 68 6.26 -11.61 -7.31
CA LEU A 68 6.88 -10.62 -6.44
C LEU A 68 7.02 -9.25 -7.15
N VAL A 69 7.48 -9.24 -8.40
CA VAL A 69 7.57 -8.01 -9.22
C VAL A 69 6.20 -7.35 -9.40
N ARG A 70 5.13 -8.13 -9.60
CA ARG A 70 3.76 -7.60 -9.67
C ARG A 70 3.33 -6.98 -8.34
N VAL A 71 3.56 -7.68 -7.23
CA VAL A 71 3.24 -7.16 -5.89
C VAL A 71 4.01 -5.87 -5.60
N LEU A 72 5.28 -5.78 -5.97
CA LEU A 72 6.08 -4.56 -5.82
C LEU A 72 5.53 -3.39 -6.66
N SER A 73 5.08 -3.68 -7.89
CA SER A 73 4.43 -2.68 -8.75
C SER A 73 3.12 -2.20 -8.13
N ASP A 74 2.28 -3.12 -7.66
CA ASP A 74 1.01 -2.78 -6.98
C ASP A 74 1.27 -1.94 -5.71
N LYS A 75 2.31 -2.26 -4.93
CA LYS A 75 2.72 -1.46 -3.76
C LYS A 75 3.11 -0.04 -4.16
N ALA A 76 3.86 0.12 -5.25
CA ALA A 76 4.24 1.44 -5.75
C ALA A 76 3.01 2.27 -6.15
N ASP A 77 2.04 1.64 -6.82
CA ASP A 77 0.79 2.29 -7.21
C ASP A 77 -0.07 2.68 -6.00
N ILE A 78 -0.17 1.82 -4.99
CA ILE A 78 -0.86 2.13 -3.74
C ILE A 78 -0.16 3.25 -2.99
N ASN A 79 1.18 3.24 -2.92
CA ASN A 79 1.96 4.34 -2.34
C ASN A 79 1.70 5.67 -3.04
N LYS A 80 1.68 5.68 -4.38
CA LYS A 80 1.35 6.89 -5.15
C LYS A 80 -0.05 7.41 -4.81
N LYS A 81 -1.06 6.52 -4.78
CA LYS A 81 -2.43 6.87 -4.38
C LYS A 81 -2.51 7.40 -2.95
N MET A 82 -1.75 6.83 -2.02
CA MET A 82 -1.69 7.31 -0.64
C MET A 82 -1.05 8.70 -0.56
N ALA A 83 0.03 8.95 -1.29
CA ALA A 83 0.66 10.27 -1.36
C ALA A 83 -0.31 11.33 -1.91
N ASP A 84 -1.02 11.02 -3.00
CA ASP A 84 -2.02 11.91 -3.59
C ASP A 84 -3.17 12.21 -2.61
N LYS A 85 -3.67 11.18 -1.91
CA LYS A 85 -4.73 11.32 -0.91
C LYS A 85 -4.26 12.10 0.32
N ARG A 86 -3.03 11.89 0.79
CA ARG A 86 -2.41 12.69 1.88
C ARG A 86 -2.30 14.15 1.51
N LYS A 87 -1.88 14.48 0.29
CA LYS A 87 -1.82 15.86 -0.19
C LYS A 87 -3.20 16.52 -0.17
N LYS A 88 -4.22 15.84 -0.72
CA LYS A 88 -5.61 16.31 -0.71
C LYS A 88 -6.15 16.49 0.71
N LEU A 89 -5.80 15.59 1.62
CA LEU A 89 -6.18 15.68 3.03
C LEU A 89 -5.55 16.91 3.69
N SER A 90 -4.24 17.12 3.49
CA SER A 90 -3.54 18.29 4.02
C SER A 90 -4.17 19.60 3.51
N ASP A 91 -4.46 19.69 2.20
CA ASP A 91 -5.12 20.85 1.60
C ASP A 91 -6.53 21.07 2.18
N ALA A 92 -7.30 20.00 2.37
CA ALA A 92 -8.63 20.06 2.95
C ALA A 92 -8.59 20.49 4.43
N THR A 93 -7.64 19.99 5.21
CA THR A 93 -7.45 20.38 6.61
C THR A 93 -7.02 21.84 6.75
N LEU A 94 -6.13 22.32 5.88
CA LEU A 94 -5.72 23.73 5.87
C LEU A 94 -6.88 24.66 5.52
N LYS A 95 -7.74 24.26 4.57
CA LYS A 95 -8.96 25.02 4.24
C LYS A 95 -9.94 25.03 5.41
N LEU A 96 -10.13 23.90 6.09
CA LEU A 96 -10.99 23.81 7.27
C LEU A 96 -10.51 24.72 8.39
N GLN A 97 -9.21 24.71 8.72
CA GLN A 97 -8.62 25.61 9.73
C GLN A 97 -8.82 27.10 9.37
N LYS A 98 -8.70 27.47 8.09
CA LYS A 98 -8.94 28.84 7.62
C LYS A 98 -10.42 29.24 7.74
N GLU A 99 -11.34 28.35 7.38
CA GLU A 99 -12.79 28.59 7.53
C GLU A 99 -13.18 28.70 9.02
N GLU A 100 -12.63 27.86 9.90
CA GLU A 100 -12.87 27.91 11.35
C GLU A 100 -12.30 29.18 12.00
N SER A 101 -11.09 29.61 11.62
CA SER A 101 -10.47 30.84 12.14
C SER A 101 -11.19 32.10 11.67
N THR A 102 -11.70 32.11 10.44
CA THR A 102 -12.53 33.21 9.93
C THR A 102 -13.87 33.27 10.64
N ARG A 103 -14.48 32.11 10.91
CA ARG A 103 -15.75 32.02 11.63
C ARG A 103 -15.62 32.47 13.08
N THR A 104 -14.56 32.06 13.77
CA THR A 104 -14.26 32.51 15.15
C THR A 104 -13.94 34.01 15.21
N LYS A 105 -13.20 34.57 14.24
CA LYS A 105 -12.98 36.02 14.15
C LYS A 105 -14.24 36.84 13.89
N ASN A 106 -15.24 36.29 13.20
CA ASN A 106 -16.52 36.96 12.97
C ASN A 106 -17.52 36.79 14.12
N LEU A 107 -17.20 35.94 15.11
CA LEU A 107 -18.03 35.68 16.29
C LEU A 107 -17.59 36.51 17.51
N TYR A 108 -16.49 37.28 17.39
CA TYR A 108 -15.98 38.26 18.35
C TYR A 108 -15.98 39.64 17.72
#